data_AF-A0A559KIG0-F1
#
_entry.id   AF-A0A559KIG0-F1
#
_cell.length_a   1.000
_cell.length_b   1.000
_cell.length_c   1.000
_cell.angle_alpha   90.00
_cell.angle_beta   90.00
_cell.angle_gamma   90.00
#
_symmetry.space_group_name_H-M   'P 1'
#
loop_
_entity.id
_entity.type
_entity.pdbx_description
1 polymer ?
#
loop_
_entity_poly.entity_id
_entity_poly.type
_entity_poly.pdbx_seq_one_letter_code
_entity_poly.pdbx_strand_id
1 'polypeptide(L)'
;MKRILVKCDEEHTEVAVQENGKLVEYYKGNRDQGQLAGNIYIGRVVRVLQGMQSAFVDVGLEKNGFLYIDDLLPAHLDKQPKEKPPIHELVKVGQQLMVQVVKEPVGSKGARLTTHYSIPGRFGVYMPAADYVGVSRKIDSSSDRDRLKRMAERHLQEGEGFIVRTAALGESEEAFAADMEELRSRWRQLEATSHTSTAVPRLIYSDLQMLPRLIRDLFRDDVQQLIVNNEQVLQEIQSYVAGPGSNLAGRLKYEAGRELLAKYEVGKQLEHGLKRKVWLDSGSYLIVDRTEALTVFDVNTGKYTGSIDLERTVYDTNMEAAREIARLLRLRDIGGLIIIDFIDMETEAARQQVLDELMRETKKDRTKTVVVGWTKLGLVELTRKKVRDSIESTVPEPCPTCGGSGWVNV
;
A
#
# COMPACT_ATOMS: atom_id res chain seq x y z
N MET A 1 17.87 -3.45 -11.22
CA MET A 1 17.20 -4.76 -11.28
C MET A 1 16.33 -4.96 -10.05
N LYS A 2 15.01 -4.97 -10.22
CA LYS A 2 14.00 -5.30 -9.23
C LYS A 2 13.55 -6.77 -9.31
N ARG A 3 13.54 -7.46 -8.18
CA ARG A 3 13.12 -8.86 -8.04
C ARG A 3 12.10 -9.00 -6.93
N ILE A 4 11.15 -9.91 -7.11
CA ILE A 4 10.21 -10.32 -6.07
C ILE A 4 10.50 -11.79 -5.70
N LEU A 5 10.58 -12.09 -4.41
CA LEU A 5 10.74 -13.43 -3.88
C LEU A 5 9.49 -13.76 -3.09
N VAL A 6 8.86 -14.89 -3.39
CA VAL A 6 7.66 -15.38 -2.72
C VAL A 6 8.00 -16.73 -2.10
N LYS A 7 8.03 -16.76 -0.77
CA LYS A 7 8.20 -17.99 -0.01
C LYS A 7 6.86 -18.31 0.66
N CYS A 8 6.28 -19.44 0.29
CA CYS A 8 5.10 -20.00 0.93
C CYS A 8 5.49 -21.28 1.67
N ASP A 9 5.06 -21.39 2.92
CA ASP A 9 5.01 -22.64 3.67
C ASP A 9 3.55 -22.99 4.01
N GLU A 10 3.34 -23.94 4.94
CA GLU A 10 1.99 -24.39 5.30
C GLU A 10 1.18 -23.31 6.03
N GLU A 11 1.84 -22.45 6.80
CA GLU A 11 1.18 -21.50 7.70
C GLU A 11 1.30 -20.05 7.20
N HIS A 12 2.42 -19.70 6.58
CA HIS A 12 2.79 -18.32 6.26
C HIS A 12 3.17 -18.14 4.79
N THR A 13 2.89 -16.93 4.32
CA THR A 13 3.44 -16.39 3.07
C THR A 13 4.34 -15.22 3.39
N GLU A 14 5.56 -15.27 2.86
CA GLU A 14 6.56 -14.21 2.94
C GLU A 14 6.84 -13.69 1.54
N VAL A 15 6.79 -12.37 1.36
CA VAL A 15 7.11 -11.70 0.09
C VAL A 15 8.20 -10.67 0.33
N ALA A 16 9.34 -10.83 -0.34
CA ALA A 16 10.46 -9.90 -0.28
C ALA A 16 10.66 -9.23 -1.63
N VAL A 17 10.77 -7.90 -1.62
CA VAL A 17 11.07 -7.09 -2.81
C VAL A 17 12.51 -6.61 -2.70
N GLN A 18 13.31 -6.90 -3.70
CA GLN A 18 14.70 -6.44 -3.79
C GLN A 18 14.89 -5.51 -4.97
N GLU A 19 15.67 -4.45 -4.79
CA GLU A 19 16.17 -3.57 -5.84
C GLU A 19 17.70 -3.57 -5.80
N ASN A 20 18.34 -4.00 -6.90
CA ASN A 20 19.79 -4.16 -7.03
C ASN A 20 20.39 -5.03 -5.92
N GLY A 21 19.69 -6.08 -5.52
CA GLY A 21 20.11 -6.98 -4.43
C GLY A 21 19.85 -6.45 -3.01
N LYS A 22 19.44 -5.19 -2.85
CA LYS A 22 19.06 -4.62 -1.55
C LYS A 22 17.57 -4.85 -1.29
N LEU A 23 17.21 -5.34 -0.11
CA LEU A 23 15.83 -5.54 0.34
C LEU A 23 15.16 -4.18 0.58
N VAL A 24 14.06 -3.90 -0.12
CA VAL A 24 13.35 -2.61 -0.03
C VAL A 24 11.99 -2.72 0.66
N GLU A 25 11.32 -3.85 0.52
CA GLU A 25 10.04 -4.14 1.16
C GLU A 25 10.00 -5.61 1.57
N TYR A 26 9.36 -5.91 2.69
CA TYR A 26 9.15 -7.26 3.19
C TYR A 26 7.75 -7.35 3.79
N TYR A 27 7.06 -8.43 3.44
CA TYR A 27 5.69 -8.71 3.86
C TYR A 27 5.64 -10.14 4.39
N LYS A 28 5.00 -10.33 5.54
CA LYS A 28 4.70 -11.65 6.08
C LYS A 28 3.25 -11.68 6.53
N GLY A 29 2.56 -12.77 6.29
CA GLY A 29 1.29 -13.03 6.94
C GLY A 29 0.81 -14.46 6.75
N ASN A 30 -0.23 -14.78 7.50
CA ASN A 30 -0.82 -16.10 7.51
C ASN A 30 -1.51 -16.39 6.18
N ARG A 31 -1.36 -17.62 5.69
CA ARG A 31 -1.88 -18.03 4.38
C ARG A 31 -3.41 -17.88 4.30
N ASP A 32 -4.11 -18.11 5.40
CA ASP A 32 -5.58 -18.10 5.47
C ASP A 32 -6.18 -16.84 6.10
N GLN A 33 -5.36 -15.91 6.59
CA GLN A 33 -5.87 -14.69 7.22
C GLN A 33 -6.13 -13.62 6.16
N GLY A 34 -7.38 -13.59 5.68
CA GLY A 34 -7.88 -12.55 4.81
C GLY A 34 -7.92 -11.18 5.50
N GLN A 35 -7.74 -10.13 4.70
CA GLN A 35 -7.96 -8.77 5.17
C GLN A 35 -9.46 -8.47 5.26
N LEU A 36 -9.90 -7.66 6.24
CA LEU A 36 -11.31 -7.24 6.30
C LEU A 36 -11.60 -6.10 5.32
N ALA A 37 -10.66 -5.18 5.11
CA ALA A 37 -10.79 -4.11 4.12
C ALA A 37 -10.95 -4.67 2.70
N GLY A 38 -11.88 -4.10 1.95
CA GLY A 38 -12.25 -4.56 0.61
C GLY A 38 -13.38 -5.59 0.59
N ASN A 39 -13.61 -6.32 1.69
CA ASN A 39 -14.68 -7.32 1.76
C ASN A 39 -16.06 -6.67 1.63
N ILE A 40 -16.97 -7.38 0.95
CA ILE A 40 -18.37 -6.97 0.81
C ILE A 40 -19.24 -7.95 1.58
N TYR A 41 -20.12 -7.40 2.40
CA TYR A 41 -21.06 -8.13 3.24
C TYR A 41 -22.48 -7.72 2.89
N ILE A 42 -23.43 -8.61 3.16
CA ILE A 42 -24.81 -8.21 3.38
C ILE A 42 -25.00 -8.18 4.89
N GLY A 43 -25.34 -7.01 5.39
CA GLY A 43 -25.56 -6.75 6.81
C GLY A 43 -26.98 -6.28 7.09
N ARG A 44 -27.28 -6.11 8.37
CA ARG A 44 -28.56 -5.57 8.85
C ARG A 44 -28.35 -4.27 9.60
N VAL A 45 -29.09 -3.23 9.24
CA VAL A 45 -29.06 -1.95 9.97
C VAL A 45 -29.62 -2.18 11.38
N VAL A 46 -28.78 -2.03 12.40
CA VAL A 46 -29.19 -2.23 13.81
C VAL A 46 -29.60 -0.92 14.48
N ARG A 47 -29.02 0.21 14.04
CA ARG A 47 -29.30 1.53 14.63
C ARG A 47 -29.06 2.64 13.63
N VAL A 48 -29.92 3.66 13.65
CA VAL A 48 -29.74 4.90 12.88
C VAL A 48 -29.59 6.06 13.86
N LEU A 49 -28.55 6.87 13.67
CA LEU A 49 -28.23 8.04 14.49
C LEU A 49 -28.40 9.33 13.68
N GLN A 50 -29.52 10.02 13.88
CA GLN A 50 -29.82 11.26 13.15
C GLN A 50 -28.83 12.39 13.49
N GLY A 51 -28.45 12.56 14.76
CA GLY A 51 -27.51 13.62 15.17
C GLY A 51 -26.11 13.50 14.54
N MET A 52 -25.71 12.30 14.14
CA MET A 52 -24.41 12.03 13.50
C MET A 52 -24.53 11.74 11.99
N GLN A 53 -25.75 11.75 11.44
CA GLN A 53 -26.04 11.34 10.06
C GLN A 53 -25.35 10.02 9.69
N SER A 54 -25.51 9.01 10.56
CA SER A 54 -24.83 7.71 10.43
C SER A 54 -25.68 6.53 10.86
N ALA A 55 -25.39 5.34 10.36
CA ALA A 55 -26.04 4.09 10.72
C ALA A 55 -25.00 3.04 11.16
N PHE A 56 -25.40 2.18 12.10
CA PHE A 56 -24.67 0.97 12.46
C PHE A 56 -25.26 -0.22 11.73
N VAL A 57 -24.40 -1.00 11.10
CA VAL A 57 -24.78 -2.19 10.34
C VAL A 57 -24.07 -3.40 10.95
N ASP A 58 -24.84 -4.39 11.35
CA ASP A 58 -24.33 -5.70 11.74
C ASP A 58 -23.91 -6.46 10.48
N VAL A 59 -22.62 -6.79 10.39
CA VAL A 59 -21.99 -7.52 9.29
C VAL A 59 -21.37 -8.83 9.77
N GLY A 60 -21.69 -9.28 10.99
CA GLY A 60 -21.19 -10.53 11.57
C GLY A 60 -19.77 -10.44 12.14
N LEU A 61 -19.23 -9.23 12.26
CA LEU A 61 -17.99 -8.95 12.98
C LEU A 61 -18.28 -8.73 14.46
N GLU A 62 -17.25 -8.79 15.33
CA GLU A 62 -17.38 -8.53 16.77
C GLU A 62 -18.06 -7.19 17.09
N LYS A 63 -17.88 -6.20 16.20
CA LYS A 63 -18.47 -4.87 16.31
C LYS A 63 -19.20 -4.51 15.04
N ASN A 64 -20.37 -3.89 15.22
CA ASN A 64 -21.13 -3.32 14.12
C ASN A 64 -20.29 -2.32 13.34
N GLY A 65 -20.39 -2.38 12.02
CA GLY A 65 -19.76 -1.42 11.14
C GLY A 65 -20.50 -0.08 11.15
N PHE A 66 -19.75 0.99 10.88
CA PHE A 66 -20.20 2.37 10.86
C PHE A 66 -20.35 2.84 9.41
N LEU A 67 -21.55 3.27 9.03
CA LEU A 67 -21.90 3.79 7.71
C LEU A 67 -22.32 5.25 7.83
N TYR A 68 -21.66 6.14 7.10
CA TYR A 68 -21.99 7.57 7.09
C TYR A 68 -22.91 7.90 5.92
N ILE A 69 -23.69 8.98 6.04
CA ILE A 69 -24.64 9.41 5.01
C ILE A 69 -24.01 9.56 3.62
N ASP A 70 -22.80 10.11 3.52
CA ASP A 70 -22.17 10.37 2.23
C ASP A 70 -21.86 9.09 1.46
N ASP A 71 -21.77 7.95 2.14
CA ASP A 71 -21.55 6.66 1.50
C ASP A 71 -22.84 6.01 1.01
N LEU A 72 -24.01 6.53 1.39
CA LEU A 72 -25.33 6.12 0.89
C LEU A 72 -25.78 6.96 -0.30
N LEU A 73 -25.17 8.13 -0.51
CA LEU A 73 -25.41 9.02 -1.64
C LEU A 73 -24.59 8.58 -2.87
N PRO A 74 -24.86 9.10 -4.07
CA PRO A 74 -24.04 8.82 -5.25
C PRO A 74 -22.54 9.06 -5.00
N ALA A 75 -21.68 8.17 -5.48
CA ALA A 75 -20.23 8.26 -5.27
C ALA A 75 -19.62 9.50 -5.95
N HIS A 76 -20.18 9.91 -7.10
CA HIS A 76 -19.78 11.14 -7.78
C HIS A 76 -20.39 12.35 -7.06
N LEU A 77 -19.51 13.19 -6.50
CA LEU A 77 -19.89 14.39 -5.74
C LEU A 77 -20.84 15.33 -6.50
N ASP A 78 -20.66 15.50 -7.81
CA ASP A 78 -21.50 16.39 -8.63
C ASP A 78 -22.93 15.86 -8.82
N LYS A 79 -23.15 14.56 -8.57
CA LYS A 79 -24.47 13.92 -8.57
C LYS A 79 -25.12 13.89 -7.18
N GLN A 80 -24.41 14.33 -6.13
CA GLN A 80 -24.99 14.42 -4.80
C GLN A 80 -25.93 15.64 -4.71
N PRO A 81 -27.05 15.52 -3.98
CA PRO A 81 -27.95 16.64 -3.79
C PRO A 81 -27.26 17.74 -2.96
N LYS A 82 -27.47 19.01 -3.34
CA LYS A 82 -26.93 20.17 -2.62
C LYS A 82 -27.37 20.19 -1.16
N GLU A 83 -28.63 19.83 -0.93
CA GLU A 83 -29.19 19.60 0.40
C GLU A 83 -29.34 18.09 0.61
N LYS A 84 -28.56 17.55 1.55
CA LYS A 84 -28.54 16.11 1.81
C LYS A 84 -29.81 15.72 2.56
N PRO A 85 -30.55 14.69 2.10
CA PRO A 85 -31.70 14.20 2.84
C PRO A 85 -31.23 13.64 4.18
N PRO A 86 -32.03 13.71 5.25
CA PRO A 86 -31.61 13.16 6.52
C PRO A 86 -31.50 11.63 6.43
N ILE A 87 -30.52 11.04 7.11
CA ILE A 87 -30.20 9.61 6.96
C ILE A 87 -31.37 8.64 7.22
N HIS A 88 -32.34 9.02 8.05
CA HIS A 88 -33.49 8.18 8.37
C HIS A 88 -34.48 8.02 7.19
N GLU A 89 -34.37 8.87 6.17
CA GLU A 89 -35.08 8.70 4.89
C GLU A 89 -34.35 7.71 3.97
N LEU A 90 -33.03 7.58 4.11
CA LEU A 90 -32.20 6.71 3.27
C LEU A 90 -32.15 5.26 3.78
N VAL A 91 -32.09 5.08 5.11
CA VAL A 91 -31.96 3.75 5.74
C VAL A 91 -32.83 3.60 6.98
N LYS A 92 -33.41 2.42 7.16
CA LYS A 92 -34.27 2.07 8.30
C LYS A 92 -33.68 0.94 9.15
N VAL A 93 -33.96 0.95 10.44
CA VAL A 93 -33.59 -0.16 11.34
C VAL A 93 -34.26 -1.45 10.85
N GLY A 94 -33.49 -2.54 10.81
CA GLY A 94 -33.89 -3.85 10.30
C GLY A 94 -33.65 -4.06 8.80
N GLN A 95 -33.41 -3.00 8.04
CA GLN A 95 -33.12 -3.07 6.60
C GLN A 95 -31.86 -3.89 6.33
N GLN A 96 -31.92 -4.75 5.33
CA GLN A 96 -30.74 -5.45 4.81
C GLN A 96 -30.02 -4.54 3.83
N LEU A 97 -28.69 -4.44 3.95
CA LEU A 97 -27.88 -3.56 3.13
C LEU A 97 -26.59 -4.27 2.75
N MET A 98 -26.25 -4.23 1.45
CA MET A 98 -24.94 -4.63 0.98
C MET A 98 -23.95 -3.49 1.25
N VAL A 99 -22.78 -3.82 1.80
CA VAL A 99 -21.80 -2.84 2.27
C VAL A 99 -20.39 -3.36 2.07
N GLN A 100 -19.46 -2.49 1.67
CA GLN A 100 -18.04 -2.80 1.58
C GLN A 100 -17.28 -2.20 2.77
N VAL A 101 -16.32 -2.95 3.32
CA VAL A 101 -15.43 -2.46 4.36
C VAL A 101 -14.34 -1.58 3.74
N VAL A 102 -14.30 -0.31 4.14
CA VAL A 102 -13.27 0.66 3.72
C VAL A 102 -12.11 0.71 4.72
N LYS A 103 -12.41 0.57 6.01
CA LYS A 103 -11.41 0.52 7.09
C LYS A 103 -11.79 -0.55 8.09
N GLU A 104 -10.76 -1.24 8.55
CA GLU A 104 -10.88 -2.28 9.57
C GLU A 104 -11.30 -1.70 10.93
N PRO A 105 -11.91 -2.52 11.80
CA PRO A 105 -12.14 -2.15 13.18
C PRO A 105 -10.80 -1.87 13.88
N VAL A 106 -10.77 -0.84 14.72
CA VAL A 106 -9.57 -0.46 15.48
C VAL A 106 -9.94 -0.20 16.93
N GLY A 107 -9.36 -1.02 17.83
CA GLY A 107 -9.60 -0.92 19.27
C GLY A 107 -11.09 -0.97 19.59
N SER A 108 -11.63 0.13 20.13
CA SER A 108 -13.05 0.22 20.46
C SER A 108 -13.98 0.46 19.26
N LYS A 109 -13.47 0.93 18.12
CA LYS A 109 -14.27 1.35 16.95
C LYS A 109 -14.50 0.20 15.97
N GLY A 110 -15.75 0.02 15.55
CA GLY A 110 -16.12 -0.93 14.49
C GLY A 110 -15.58 -0.53 13.11
N ALA A 111 -15.75 -1.43 12.13
CA ALA A 111 -15.30 -1.22 10.76
C ALA A 111 -15.99 -0.01 10.11
N ARG A 112 -15.31 0.70 9.21
CA ARG A 112 -15.93 1.74 8.38
C ARG A 112 -16.49 1.11 7.10
N LEU A 113 -17.78 1.30 6.85
CA LEU A 113 -18.51 0.70 5.73
C LEU A 113 -18.84 1.72 4.65
N THR A 114 -19.09 1.29 3.41
CA THR A 114 -19.59 2.15 2.32
C THR A 114 -20.55 1.38 1.42
N THR A 115 -21.44 2.07 0.68
CA THR A 115 -22.15 1.47 -0.46
C THR A 115 -21.54 1.92 -1.81
N HIS A 116 -20.39 2.60 -1.79
CA HIS A 116 -19.58 2.88 -2.97
C HIS A 116 -18.67 1.69 -3.25
N TYR A 117 -19.21 0.66 -3.89
CA TYR A 117 -18.47 -0.56 -4.16
C TYR A 117 -17.29 -0.32 -5.10
N SER A 118 -16.21 -1.03 -4.85
CA SER A 118 -15.01 -0.98 -5.68
C SER A 118 -14.35 -2.35 -5.75
N ILE A 119 -14.00 -2.80 -6.95
CA ILE A 119 -13.24 -4.03 -7.18
C ILE A 119 -11.88 -3.64 -7.79
N PRO A 120 -10.78 -3.80 -7.04
CA PRO A 120 -9.46 -3.42 -7.52
C PRO A 120 -8.90 -4.47 -8.49
N GLY A 121 -8.73 -4.08 -9.75
CA GLY A 121 -8.03 -4.84 -10.77
C GLY A 121 -6.58 -4.43 -10.96
N ARG A 122 -5.97 -4.97 -12.01
CA ARG A 122 -4.57 -4.71 -12.33
C ARG A 122 -4.38 -3.29 -12.84
N PHE A 123 -5.18 -2.88 -13.83
CA PHE A 123 -5.01 -1.62 -14.53
C PHE A 123 -5.87 -0.49 -13.93
N GLY A 124 -6.89 -0.84 -13.15
CA GLY A 124 -7.68 0.15 -12.44
C GLY A 124 -8.50 -0.40 -11.30
N VAL A 125 -9.38 0.45 -10.78
CA VAL A 125 -10.38 0.08 -9.79
C VAL A 125 -11.74 0.27 -10.44
N TYR A 126 -12.46 -0.83 -10.62
CA TYR A 126 -13.81 -0.83 -11.18
C TYR A 126 -14.81 -0.45 -10.10
N MET A 127 -15.74 0.46 -10.44
CA MET A 127 -16.80 0.91 -9.55
C MET A 127 -18.14 0.75 -10.30
N PRO A 128 -19.01 -0.18 -9.89
CA PRO A 128 -20.21 -0.52 -10.66
C PRO A 128 -21.26 0.59 -10.71
N ALA A 129 -21.28 1.50 -9.72
CA ALA A 129 -22.26 2.57 -9.59
C ALA A 129 -21.57 3.87 -9.14
N ALA A 130 -20.81 4.48 -10.05
CA ALA A 130 -20.04 5.68 -9.74
C ALA A 130 -20.07 6.76 -10.82
N ASP A 131 -20.34 6.42 -12.08
CA ASP A 131 -20.40 7.39 -13.20
C ASP A 131 -19.19 8.34 -13.26
N TYR A 132 -18.00 7.82 -12.98
CA TYR A 132 -16.81 8.64 -12.80
C TYR A 132 -15.56 7.93 -13.33
N VAL A 133 -14.77 8.64 -14.13
CA VAL A 133 -13.45 8.18 -14.57
C VAL A 133 -12.36 9.03 -13.91
N GLY A 134 -11.55 8.38 -13.08
CA GLY A 134 -10.37 8.97 -12.46
C GLY A 134 -9.08 8.42 -13.07
N VAL A 135 -8.03 9.23 -13.09
CA VAL A 135 -6.67 8.77 -13.43
C VAL A 135 -5.72 9.08 -12.27
N SER A 136 -4.94 8.06 -11.87
CA SER A 136 -3.98 8.15 -10.78
C SER A 136 -3.16 9.44 -10.83
N ARG A 137 -3.01 10.10 -9.67
CA ARG A 137 -2.23 11.34 -9.54
C ARG A 137 -0.72 11.13 -9.72
N LYS A 138 -0.25 9.87 -9.73
CA LYS A 138 1.16 9.53 -9.98
C LYS A 138 1.53 9.50 -11.47
N ILE A 139 0.55 9.68 -12.35
CA ILE A 139 0.78 9.80 -13.79
C ILE A 139 0.90 11.31 -14.07
N ASP A 140 2.14 11.77 -14.30
CA ASP A 140 2.48 13.19 -14.45
C ASP A 140 2.17 13.72 -15.86
N SER A 141 2.36 12.88 -16.87
CA SER A 141 2.17 13.21 -18.29
C SER A 141 0.69 13.48 -18.61
N SER A 142 0.35 14.71 -19.02
CA SER A 142 -1.02 15.09 -19.37
C SER A 142 -1.56 14.29 -20.57
N SER A 143 -0.72 14.03 -21.57
CA SER A 143 -1.10 13.23 -22.74
C SER A 143 -1.45 11.79 -22.36
N ASP A 144 -0.66 11.17 -21.48
CA ASP A 144 -0.94 9.81 -20.99
C ASP A 144 -2.21 9.78 -20.14
N ARG A 145 -2.42 10.80 -19.30
CA ARG A 145 -3.67 10.92 -18.52
C ARG A 145 -4.88 10.99 -19.43
N ASP A 146 -4.86 11.85 -20.44
CA ASP A 146 -5.98 12.03 -21.35
C ASP A 146 -6.22 10.81 -22.24
N ARG A 147 -5.14 10.13 -22.67
CA ARG A 147 -5.24 8.86 -23.41
C ARG A 147 -5.91 7.79 -22.57
N LEU A 148 -5.41 7.56 -21.36
CA LEU A 148 -5.92 6.54 -20.45
C LEU A 148 -7.36 6.82 -20.01
N LYS A 149 -7.69 8.10 -19.76
CA LYS A 149 -9.06 8.52 -19.44
C LYS A 149 -10.02 8.19 -20.59
N ARG A 150 -9.68 8.58 -21.82
CA ARG A 150 -10.50 8.28 -23.00
C ARG A 150 -10.65 6.80 -23.27
N MET A 151 -9.58 6.03 -23.08
CA MET A 151 -9.61 4.58 -23.18
C MET A 151 -10.60 3.98 -22.16
N ALA A 152 -10.54 4.41 -20.89
CA ALA A 152 -11.50 3.97 -19.88
C ALA A 152 -12.94 4.37 -20.23
N GLU A 153 -13.17 5.62 -20.64
CA GLU A 153 -14.50 6.13 -21.04
C GLU A 153 -15.11 5.32 -22.20
N ARG A 154 -14.32 4.82 -23.17
CA ARG A 154 -14.81 4.00 -24.28
C ARG A 154 -15.35 2.63 -23.87
N HIS A 155 -14.82 2.05 -22.80
CA HIS A 155 -15.14 0.68 -22.38
C HIS A 155 -16.17 0.62 -21.23
N LEU A 156 -16.49 1.76 -20.61
CA LEU A 156 -17.47 1.83 -19.54
C LEU A 156 -18.91 1.80 -20.06
N GLN A 157 -19.77 1.12 -19.33
CA GLN A 157 -21.23 1.13 -19.51
C GLN A 157 -21.85 2.26 -18.67
N GLU A 158 -23.10 2.60 -18.96
CA GLU A 158 -23.85 3.60 -18.19
C GLU A 158 -23.93 3.21 -16.70
N GLY A 159 -23.71 4.15 -15.78
CA GLY A 159 -23.65 3.89 -14.34
C GLY A 159 -22.24 3.57 -13.83
N GLU A 160 -21.39 2.98 -14.67
CA GLU A 160 -20.08 2.49 -14.25
C GLU A 160 -19.07 3.62 -14.05
N GLY A 161 -18.10 3.37 -13.19
CA GLY A 161 -16.92 4.21 -13.00
C GLY A 161 -15.65 3.39 -12.96
N PHE A 162 -14.53 4.08 -13.16
CA PHE A 162 -13.22 3.44 -13.19
C PHE A 162 -12.12 4.40 -12.74
N ILE A 163 -11.22 3.92 -11.88
CA ILE A 163 -10.03 4.68 -11.48
C ILE A 163 -8.80 4.01 -12.08
N VAL A 164 -8.24 4.62 -13.13
CA VAL A 164 -7.04 4.12 -13.82
C VAL A 164 -5.81 4.23 -12.92
N ARG A 165 -5.11 3.11 -12.74
CA ARG A 165 -3.88 2.99 -11.95
C ARG A 165 -2.65 3.20 -12.82
N THR A 166 -1.51 3.47 -12.18
CA THR A 166 -0.20 3.62 -12.86
C THR A 166 0.22 2.37 -13.64
N ALA A 167 -0.29 1.19 -13.28
CA ALA A 167 0.01 -0.06 -13.97
C ALA A 167 -0.60 -0.13 -15.37
N ALA A 168 -1.54 0.75 -15.72
CA ALA A 168 -2.09 0.84 -17.08
C ALA A 168 -1.17 1.59 -18.07
N LEU A 169 -0.08 2.21 -17.60
CA LEU A 169 0.82 2.96 -18.47
C LEU A 169 1.55 2.03 -19.43
N GLY A 170 1.45 2.32 -20.73
CA GLY A 170 2.11 1.53 -21.78
C GLY A 170 1.35 0.25 -22.19
N GLU A 171 0.28 -0.10 -21.49
CA GLU A 171 -0.52 -1.29 -21.76
C GLU A 171 -1.39 -1.11 -23.02
N SER A 172 -1.75 -2.25 -23.64
CA SER A 172 -2.60 -2.27 -24.82
C SER A 172 -4.08 -2.05 -24.44
N GLU A 173 -4.87 -1.55 -25.39
CA GLU A 173 -6.31 -1.33 -25.16
C GLU A 173 -7.05 -2.65 -24.98
N GLU A 174 -6.61 -3.72 -25.64
CA GLU A 174 -7.16 -5.06 -25.52
C GLU A 174 -6.92 -5.64 -24.12
N ALA A 175 -5.71 -5.49 -23.59
CA ALA A 175 -5.37 -5.93 -22.24
C ALA A 175 -6.20 -5.17 -21.19
N PHE A 176 -6.33 -3.85 -21.38
CA PHE A 176 -7.13 -2.99 -20.51
C PHE A 176 -8.62 -3.37 -20.53
N ALA A 177 -9.19 -3.60 -21.72
CA ALA A 177 -10.58 -4.01 -21.88
C ALA A 177 -10.85 -5.38 -21.26
N ALA A 178 -9.90 -6.32 -21.37
CA ALA A 178 -10.00 -7.64 -20.75
C ALA A 178 -10.04 -7.56 -19.20
N ASP A 179 -9.15 -6.78 -18.57
CA ASP A 179 -9.18 -6.52 -17.11
C ASP A 179 -10.51 -5.90 -16.69
N MET A 180 -11.04 -4.94 -17.47
CA MET A 180 -12.33 -4.32 -17.17
C MET A 180 -13.51 -5.29 -17.26
N GLU A 181 -13.59 -6.12 -18.30
CA GLU A 181 -14.67 -7.11 -18.43
C GLU A 181 -14.56 -8.20 -17.36
N GLU A 182 -13.35 -8.60 -16.95
CA GLU A 182 -13.15 -9.52 -15.84
C GLU A 182 -13.72 -8.95 -14.53
N LEU A 183 -13.42 -7.68 -14.22
CA LEU A 183 -13.94 -6.99 -13.04
C LEU A 183 -15.47 -6.84 -13.09
N ARG A 184 -16.02 -6.52 -14.27
CA ARG A 184 -17.47 -6.43 -14.50
C ARG A 184 -18.15 -7.77 -14.32
N SER A 185 -17.58 -8.85 -14.87
CA SER A 185 -18.09 -10.21 -14.73
C SER A 185 -18.10 -10.65 -13.26
N ARG A 186 -17.02 -10.37 -12.52
CA ARG A 186 -16.95 -10.59 -11.07
C ARG A 186 -18.05 -9.82 -10.33
N TRP A 187 -18.26 -8.55 -10.66
CA TRP A 187 -19.35 -7.76 -10.07
C TRP A 187 -20.72 -8.38 -10.34
N ARG A 188 -21.03 -8.77 -11.58
CA ARG A 188 -22.30 -9.43 -11.93
C ARG A 188 -22.53 -10.72 -11.13
N GLN A 189 -21.48 -11.51 -10.90
CA GLN A 189 -21.55 -12.71 -10.05
C GLN A 189 -21.84 -12.37 -8.57
N LEU A 190 -21.20 -11.33 -8.05
CA LEU A 190 -21.44 -10.84 -6.68
C LEU A 190 -22.86 -10.30 -6.50
N GLU A 191 -23.34 -9.52 -7.47
CA GLU A 191 -24.69 -9.00 -7.48
C GLU A 191 -25.72 -10.13 -7.54
N ALA A 192 -25.53 -11.14 -8.39
CA ALA A 192 -26.39 -12.32 -8.43
C ALA A 192 -26.41 -13.08 -7.08
N THR A 193 -25.23 -13.26 -6.47
CA THR A 193 -25.10 -13.90 -5.14
C THR A 193 -25.83 -13.09 -4.06
N SER A 194 -25.82 -11.77 -4.17
CA SER A 194 -26.43 -10.87 -3.19
C SER A 194 -27.94 -11.03 -3.09
N HIS A 195 -28.61 -11.35 -4.21
CA HIS A 195 -30.06 -11.57 -4.31
C HIS A 195 -30.53 -12.94 -3.81
N THR A 196 -29.61 -13.85 -3.47
CA THR A 196 -29.98 -15.17 -2.96
C THR A 196 -30.55 -15.07 -1.54
N SER A 197 -31.74 -15.64 -1.30
CA SER A 197 -32.41 -15.65 0.02
C SER A 197 -31.67 -16.51 1.04
N THR A 198 -30.71 -15.91 1.71
CA THR A 198 -29.77 -16.55 2.63
C THR A 198 -29.67 -15.70 3.91
N ALA A 199 -29.34 -16.34 5.04
CA ALA A 199 -29.31 -15.66 6.33
C ALA A 199 -28.29 -14.51 6.34
N VAL A 200 -28.64 -13.42 7.03
CA VAL A 200 -27.83 -12.20 7.20
C VAL A 200 -27.52 -12.02 8.69
N PRO A 201 -26.30 -11.62 9.09
CA PRO A 201 -25.22 -11.13 8.23
C PRO A 201 -24.41 -12.22 7.51
N ARG A 202 -23.85 -11.89 6.34
CA ARG A 202 -22.99 -12.81 5.56
C ARG A 202 -21.94 -12.08 4.73
N LEU A 203 -20.78 -12.71 4.56
CA LEU A 203 -19.75 -12.32 3.59
C LEU A 203 -20.18 -12.77 2.19
N ILE A 204 -20.12 -11.87 1.20
CA ILE A 204 -20.42 -12.19 -0.20
C ILE A 204 -19.20 -12.05 -1.11
N TYR A 205 -18.22 -11.22 -0.72
CA TYR A 205 -16.96 -11.05 -1.42
C TYR A 205 -15.84 -10.90 -0.40
N SER A 206 -14.81 -11.73 -0.53
CA SER A 206 -13.51 -11.48 0.10
C SER A 206 -12.61 -10.80 -0.91
N ASP A 207 -12.03 -9.65 -0.57
CA ASP A 207 -10.96 -9.08 -1.38
C ASP A 207 -9.75 -10.03 -1.35
N LEU A 208 -8.86 -9.89 -2.34
CA LEU A 208 -7.73 -10.76 -2.57
C LEU A 208 -6.93 -11.01 -1.28
N GLN A 209 -6.55 -12.28 -1.07
CA GLN A 209 -5.54 -12.67 -0.10
C GLN A 209 -4.25 -11.85 -0.29
N MET A 210 -3.38 -11.81 0.72
CA MET A 210 -2.16 -11.00 0.70
C MET A 210 -1.38 -11.13 -0.61
N LEU A 211 -1.15 -12.37 -1.06
CA LEU A 211 -0.27 -12.62 -2.18
C LEU A 211 -0.83 -12.09 -3.52
N PRO A 212 -2.05 -12.45 -3.98
CA PRO A 212 -2.59 -11.87 -5.21
C PRO A 212 -2.63 -10.33 -5.18
N ARG A 213 -2.92 -9.72 -4.04
CA ARG A 213 -2.85 -8.26 -3.85
C ARG A 213 -1.44 -7.71 -4.08
N LEU A 214 -0.43 -8.33 -3.47
CA LEU A 214 0.97 -7.94 -3.63
C LEU A 214 1.43 -8.14 -5.09
N ILE A 215 1.02 -9.23 -5.75
CA ILE A 215 1.32 -9.44 -7.17
C ILE A 215 0.71 -8.33 -8.03
N ARG A 216 -0.57 -8.01 -7.84
CA ARG A 216 -1.26 -6.92 -8.54
C ARG A 216 -0.53 -5.59 -8.38
N ASP A 217 -0.11 -5.27 -7.16
CA ASP A 217 0.41 -3.94 -6.84
C ASP A 217 1.92 -3.80 -7.15
N LEU A 218 2.70 -4.88 -7.02
CA LEU A 218 4.16 -4.89 -7.11
C LEU A 218 4.71 -5.49 -8.42
N PHE A 219 4.04 -6.48 -9.02
CA PHE A 219 4.56 -7.20 -10.19
C PHE A 219 4.20 -6.48 -11.50
N ARG A 220 5.06 -5.52 -11.85
CA ARG A 220 4.96 -4.65 -13.04
C ARG A 220 6.16 -4.86 -13.96
N ASP A 221 6.19 -4.15 -15.07
CA ASP A 221 7.25 -4.27 -16.07
C ASP A 221 8.66 -3.86 -15.61
N ASP A 222 8.79 -3.12 -14.51
CA ASP A 222 10.09 -2.82 -13.89
C ASP A 222 10.70 -4.02 -13.15
N VAL A 223 9.91 -5.06 -12.85
CA VAL A 223 10.35 -6.29 -12.18
C VAL A 223 10.90 -7.29 -13.19
N GLN A 224 12.19 -7.59 -13.12
CA GLN A 224 12.82 -8.52 -14.09
C GLN A 224 12.52 -9.98 -13.76
N GLN A 225 12.26 -10.30 -12.50
CA GLN A 225 12.07 -11.69 -12.06
C GLN A 225 11.18 -11.77 -10.82
N LEU A 226 10.27 -12.73 -10.82
CA LEU A 226 9.54 -13.16 -9.63
C LEU A 226 9.83 -14.63 -9.39
N ILE A 227 10.34 -14.97 -8.20
CA ILE A 227 10.74 -16.34 -7.85
C ILE A 227 9.81 -16.86 -6.76
N VAL A 228 9.26 -18.06 -6.96
CA VAL A 228 8.32 -18.71 -6.03
C VAL A 228 8.86 -20.08 -5.64
N ASN A 229 8.76 -20.44 -4.36
CA ASN A 229 9.21 -21.74 -3.85
C ASN A 229 8.12 -22.83 -3.83
N ASN A 230 6.91 -22.52 -4.28
CA ASN A 230 5.75 -23.41 -4.25
C ASN A 230 5.09 -23.45 -5.64
N GLU A 231 4.94 -24.65 -6.21
CA GLU A 231 4.43 -24.84 -7.58
C GLU A 231 2.97 -24.45 -7.74
N GLN A 232 2.13 -24.77 -6.76
CA GLN A 232 0.72 -24.41 -6.78
C GLN A 232 0.55 -22.89 -6.80
N VAL A 233 1.27 -22.20 -5.92
CA VAL A 233 1.26 -20.73 -5.85
C VAL A 233 1.82 -20.12 -7.13
N LEU A 234 2.86 -20.70 -7.72
CA LEU A 234 3.40 -20.25 -9.00
C LEU A 234 2.34 -20.33 -10.12
N GLN A 235 1.58 -21.43 -10.18
CA GLN A 235 0.48 -21.60 -11.14
C GLN A 235 -0.63 -20.58 -10.91
N GLU A 236 -1.02 -20.33 -9.66
CA GLU A 236 -2.01 -19.30 -9.30
C GLU A 236 -1.56 -17.90 -9.76
N ILE A 237 -0.30 -17.54 -9.51
CA ILE A 237 0.27 -16.27 -9.97
C ILE A 237 0.32 -16.22 -11.50
N GLN A 238 0.70 -17.33 -12.14
CA GLN A 238 0.76 -17.42 -13.60
C GLN A 238 -0.61 -17.19 -14.23
N SER A 239 -1.65 -17.84 -13.71
CA SER A 239 -3.04 -17.61 -14.12
C SER A 239 -3.48 -16.17 -13.90
N TYR A 240 -3.06 -15.55 -12.79
CA TYR A 240 -3.40 -14.16 -12.47
C TYR A 240 -2.75 -13.13 -13.40
N VAL A 241 -1.52 -13.38 -13.88
CA VAL A 241 -0.80 -12.45 -14.78
C VAL A 241 -0.89 -12.85 -16.26
N ALA A 242 -1.55 -13.97 -16.56
CA ALA A 242 -1.83 -14.43 -17.91
C ALA A 242 -2.92 -13.55 -18.51
N GLY A 243 -2.50 -12.58 -19.32
CA GLY A 243 -3.39 -11.72 -20.10
C GLY A 243 -2.78 -11.42 -21.46
N PRO A 244 -3.61 -11.07 -22.48
CA PRO A 244 -3.11 -10.64 -23.78
C PRO A 244 -2.07 -9.52 -23.63
N GLY A 245 -0.89 -9.67 -24.24
CA GLY A 245 0.18 -8.67 -24.22
C GLY A 245 1.07 -8.66 -22.95
N SER A 246 0.74 -9.41 -21.90
CA SER A 246 1.54 -9.48 -20.67
C SER A 246 2.78 -10.36 -20.84
N ASN A 247 3.96 -9.76 -20.77
CA ASN A 247 5.25 -10.49 -20.74
C ASN A 247 5.67 -10.94 -19.33
N LEU A 248 4.80 -10.78 -18.33
CA LEU A 248 5.13 -11.06 -16.94
C LEU A 248 5.20 -12.54 -16.61
N ALA A 249 4.36 -13.37 -17.26
CA ALA A 249 4.41 -14.81 -17.09
C ALA A 249 5.80 -15.39 -17.39
N GLY A 250 6.49 -14.85 -18.40
CA GLY A 250 7.87 -15.26 -18.76
C GLY A 250 8.94 -14.85 -17.74
N ARG A 251 8.59 -14.03 -16.73
CA ARG A 251 9.51 -13.59 -15.66
C ARG A 251 9.32 -14.39 -14.36
N LEU A 252 8.32 -15.26 -14.32
CA LEU A 252 8.08 -16.19 -13.22
C LEU A 252 9.12 -17.31 -13.25
N LYS A 253 9.71 -17.62 -12.10
CA LYS A 253 10.59 -18.78 -11.93
C LYS A 253 10.20 -19.57 -10.70
N TYR A 254 10.22 -20.89 -10.86
CA TYR A 254 10.18 -21.79 -9.73
C TYR A 254 11.58 -21.98 -9.16
N GLU A 255 11.72 -21.95 -7.84
CA GLU A 255 12.92 -22.40 -7.16
C GLU A 255 12.55 -23.15 -5.89
N ALA A 256 12.68 -24.48 -5.90
CA ALA A 256 12.35 -25.32 -4.77
C ALA A 256 13.25 -25.05 -3.56
N GLY A 257 12.67 -25.21 -2.36
CA GLY A 257 13.42 -25.21 -1.10
C GLY A 257 12.97 -24.11 -0.13
N ARG A 258 13.10 -24.42 1.16
CA ARG A 258 12.76 -23.49 2.27
C ARG A 258 13.77 -22.35 2.41
N GLU A 259 14.92 -22.46 1.73
CA GLU A 259 16.05 -21.53 1.82
C GLU A 259 15.98 -20.37 0.81
N LEU A 260 14.90 -20.24 0.01
CA LEU A 260 14.78 -19.20 -1.03
C LEU A 260 15.20 -17.82 -0.50
N LEU A 261 14.65 -17.38 0.63
CA LEU A 261 14.98 -16.08 1.22
C LEU A 261 16.41 -15.99 1.77
N ALA A 262 16.95 -17.10 2.29
CA ALA A 262 18.31 -17.16 2.81
C ALA A 262 19.35 -17.03 1.68
N LYS A 263 19.13 -17.70 0.55
CA LYS A 263 19.98 -17.62 -0.66
C LYS A 263 20.13 -16.19 -1.18
N TYR A 264 19.07 -15.39 -1.06
CA TYR A 264 19.07 -13.98 -1.47
C TYR A 264 19.36 -13.01 -0.32
N GLU A 265 19.85 -13.51 0.82
CA GLU A 265 20.26 -12.74 1.99
C GLU A 265 19.17 -11.84 2.59
N VAL A 266 17.89 -12.17 2.36
CA VAL A 266 16.74 -11.38 2.84
C VAL A 266 16.75 -11.30 4.36
N GLY A 267 16.97 -12.41 5.06
CA GLY A 267 16.99 -12.46 6.53
C GLY A 267 18.07 -11.55 7.14
N LYS A 268 19.29 -11.59 6.60
CA LYS A 268 20.40 -10.72 7.06
C LYS A 268 20.09 -9.24 6.87
N GLN A 269 19.55 -8.88 5.69
CA GLN A 269 19.20 -7.50 5.37
C GLN A 269 18.02 -6.98 6.19
N LEU A 270 17.05 -7.84 6.49
CA LEU A 270 15.93 -7.53 7.37
C LEU A 270 16.44 -7.26 8.79
N GLU A 271 17.24 -8.17 9.36
CA GLU A 271 17.81 -8.01 10.70
C GLU A 271 18.63 -6.71 10.80
N HIS A 272 19.53 -6.45 9.85
CA HIS A 272 20.33 -5.22 9.83
C HIS A 272 19.47 -3.98 9.62
N GLY A 273 18.50 -4.07 8.71
CA GLY A 273 17.58 -3.01 8.37
C GLY A 273 16.60 -2.62 9.47
N LEU A 274 16.37 -3.48 10.48
CA LEU A 274 15.49 -3.19 11.62
C LEU A 274 16.22 -2.67 12.88
N LYS A 275 17.56 -2.70 12.91
CA LYS A 275 18.36 -2.21 14.06
C LYS A 275 18.25 -0.70 14.23
N ARG A 276 18.34 -0.21 15.48
CA ARG A 276 18.42 1.25 15.74
C ARG A 276 19.59 1.90 15.00
N LYS A 277 20.76 1.26 15.02
CA LYS A 277 21.96 1.67 14.28
C LYS A 277 22.10 0.86 13.00
N VAL A 278 22.07 1.53 11.84
CA VAL A 278 22.19 0.92 10.51
C VAL A 278 23.48 1.37 9.86
N TRP A 279 24.39 0.43 9.60
CA TRP A 279 25.64 0.73 8.91
C TRP A 279 25.41 0.87 7.40
N LEU A 280 26.08 1.86 6.83
CA LEU A 280 26.17 2.14 5.40
C LEU A 280 27.40 1.44 4.80
N ASP A 281 27.44 1.28 3.48
CA ASP A 281 28.50 0.56 2.77
C ASP A 281 29.86 1.27 2.91
N SER A 282 29.85 2.61 3.05
CA SER A 282 31.07 3.41 3.34
C SER A 282 31.63 3.23 4.76
N GLY A 283 30.89 2.62 5.69
CA GLY A 283 31.27 2.54 7.11
C GLY A 283 30.81 3.75 7.94
N SER A 284 30.05 4.66 7.33
CA SER A 284 29.15 5.58 8.02
C SER A 284 27.91 4.83 8.55
N TYR A 285 27.06 5.49 9.33
CA TYR A 285 25.87 4.85 9.88
C TYR A 285 24.73 5.84 10.14
N LEU A 286 23.52 5.29 10.15
CA LEU A 286 22.29 5.97 10.54
C LEU A 286 21.87 5.55 11.94
N ILE A 287 21.38 6.49 12.73
CA ILE A 287 20.60 6.21 13.94
C ILE A 287 19.14 6.52 13.63
N VAL A 288 18.26 5.54 13.86
CA VAL A 288 16.82 5.65 13.59
C VAL A 288 16.07 5.59 14.90
N ASP A 289 15.53 6.73 15.32
CA ASP A 289 14.77 6.86 16.56
C ASP A 289 13.29 7.15 16.28
N ARG A 290 12.42 6.39 16.95
CA ARG A 290 10.97 6.57 16.85
C ARG A 290 10.47 7.19 18.15
N THR A 291 9.85 8.35 18.04
CA THR A 291 9.17 9.01 19.15
C THR A 291 7.66 8.77 19.05
N GLU A 292 6.89 9.35 19.98
CA GLU A 292 5.43 9.32 19.92
C GLU A 292 4.87 10.00 18.66
N ALA A 293 5.43 11.15 18.29
CA ALA A 293 4.88 12.00 17.23
C ALA A 293 5.57 11.81 15.87
N LEU A 294 6.88 11.57 15.88
CA LEU A 294 7.73 11.59 14.68
C LEU A 294 8.87 10.57 14.73
N THR A 295 9.46 10.28 13.57
CA THR A 295 10.68 9.47 13.44
C THR A 295 11.85 10.36 13.04
N VAL A 296 13.00 10.17 13.70
CA VAL A 296 14.24 10.90 13.42
C VAL A 296 15.28 9.95 12.82
N PHE A 297 15.94 10.41 11.77
CA PHE A 297 17.15 9.80 11.22
C PHE A 297 18.33 10.74 11.48
N ASP A 298 19.38 10.23 12.11
CA ASP A 298 20.63 10.95 12.36
C ASP A 298 21.79 10.31 11.59
N VAL A 299 22.52 11.10 10.80
CA VAL A 299 23.56 10.65 9.87
C VAL A 299 24.94 10.88 10.46
N ASN A 300 25.73 9.81 10.56
CA ASN A 300 27.06 9.86 11.17
C ASN A 300 28.13 9.30 10.23
N THR A 301 29.25 10.01 10.07
CA THR A 301 30.40 9.56 9.26
C THR A 301 31.08 8.29 9.79
N GLY A 302 31.02 8.04 11.11
CA GLY A 302 31.53 6.81 11.71
C GLY A 302 33.03 6.58 11.46
N LYS A 303 33.37 5.42 10.87
CA LYS A 303 34.77 5.08 10.53
C LYS A 303 35.17 5.57 9.13
N TYR A 304 34.25 6.18 8.39
CA TYR A 304 34.50 6.67 7.06
C TYR A 304 35.29 7.98 7.13
N THR A 305 36.62 7.86 7.06
CA THR A 305 37.55 8.97 6.92
C THR A 305 37.99 9.07 5.46
N GLY A 306 37.02 9.18 4.53
CA GLY A 306 37.28 9.34 3.09
C GLY A 306 38.32 10.43 2.79
N SER A 307 38.91 10.37 1.58
CA SER A 307 40.06 11.15 1.07
C SER A 307 40.19 12.58 1.62
N ILE A 308 41.44 13.10 1.69
CA ILE A 308 41.99 14.42 2.15
C ILE A 308 41.01 15.62 2.31
N ASP A 309 39.90 15.65 1.56
CA ASP A 309 38.82 16.64 1.60
C ASP A 309 37.60 16.17 2.42
N LEU A 310 37.38 16.85 3.56
CA LEU A 310 36.26 16.63 4.46
C LEU A 310 34.90 16.96 3.81
N GLU A 311 34.83 17.98 2.95
CA GLU A 311 33.58 18.45 2.35
C GLU A 311 32.99 17.36 1.44
N ARG A 312 33.86 16.77 0.60
CA ARG A 312 33.48 15.65 -0.26
C ARG A 312 33.03 14.43 0.53
N THR A 313 33.73 14.10 1.61
CA THR A 313 33.39 12.97 2.49
C THR A 313 31.99 13.14 3.09
N VAL A 314 31.65 14.35 3.53
CA VAL A 314 30.32 14.70 4.04
C VAL A 314 29.25 14.58 2.95
N TYR A 315 29.52 15.15 1.78
CA TYR A 315 28.59 15.08 0.65
C TYR A 315 28.29 13.63 0.24
N ASP A 316 29.33 12.81 0.05
CA ASP A 316 29.18 11.41 -0.35
C ASP A 316 28.43 10.60 0.73
N THR A 317 28.67 10.88 2.02
CA THR A 317 27.96 10.26 3.14
C THR A 317 26.47 10.62 3.13
N ASN A 318 26.12 11.89 2.96
CA ASN A 318 24.73 12.34 2.91
C ASN A 318 23.98 11.79 1.69
N MET A 319 24.64 11.65 0.54
CA MET A 319 24.06 11.03 -0.65
C MET A 319 23.76 9.54 -0.44
N GLU A 320 24.65 8.81 0.23
CA GLU A 320 24.41 7.42 0.61
C GLU A 320 23.28 7.31 1.63
N ALA A 321 23.29 8.17 2.66
CA ALA A 321 22.25 8.26 3.66
C ALA A 321 20.86 8.54 3.04
N ALA A 322 20.76 9.46 2.07
CA ALA A 322 19.50 9.77 1.40
C ALA A 322 18.87 8.53 0.73
N ARG A 323 19.69 7.71 0.04
CA ARG A 323 19.24 6.45 -0.58
C ARG A 323 18.80 5.44 0.47
N GLU A 324 19.60 5.28 1.52
CA GLU A 324 19.34 4.31 2.56
C GLU A 324 18.10 4.68 3.39
N ILE A 325 17.92 5.96 3.72
CA ILE A 325 16.73 6.45 4.42
C ILE A 325 15.48 6.14 3.58
N ALA A 326 15.49 6.46 2.28
CA ALA A 326 14.36 6.15 1.41
C ALA A 326 14.05 4.63 1.35
N ARG A 327 15.09 3.77 1.38
CA ARG A 327 14.94 2.31 1.50
C ARG A 327 14.33 1.91 2.85
N LEU A 328 14.83 2.45 3.96
CA LEU A 328 14.37 2.12 5.31
C LEU A 328 12.93 2.58 5.57
N LEU A 329 12.52 3.71 4.99
CA LEU A 329 11.12 4.17 5.04
C LEU A 329 10.15 3.11 4.50
N ARG A 330 10.54 2.43 3.41
CA ARG A 330 9.77 1.34 2.79
C ARG A 330 9.90 0.05 3.59
N LEU A 331 11.12 -0.35 3.95
CA LEU A 331 11.39 -1.62 4.63
C LEU A 331 10.74 -1.69 6.01
N ARG A 332 10.77 -0.60 6.77
CA ARG A 332 10.19 -0.50 8.11
C ARG A 332 8.74 0.00 8.13
N ASP A 333 8.19 0.28 6.95
CA ASP A 333 6.92 0.98 6.77
C ASP A 333 6.74 2.21 7.68
N ILE A 334 7.79 3.05 7.77
CA ILE A 334 7.73 4.27 8.60
C ILE A 334 6.77 5.26 7.96
N GLY A 335 5.79 5.74 8.72
CA GLY A 335 4.82 6.74 8.25
C GLY A 335 4.54 7.80 9.31
N GLY A 336 4.08 8.97 8.87
CA GLY A 336 3.87 10.15 9.70
C GLY A 336 4.87 11.26 9.37
N LEU A 337 5.18 12.05 10.40
CA LEU A 337 6.21 13.09 10.36
C LEU A 337 7.58 12.44 10.52
N ILE A 338 8.51 12.81 9.64
CA ILE A 338 9.87 12.28 9.62
C ILE A 338 10.84 13.47 9.50
N ILE A 339 11.88 13.43 10.32
CA ILE A 339 12.97 14.42 10.35
C ILE A 339 14.27 13.69 10.04
N ILE A 340 15.12 14.31 9.23
CA ILE A 340 16.46 13.81 8.92
C ILE A 340 17.48 14.88 9.30
N ASP A 341 18.41 14.51 10.17
CA ASP A 341 19.59 15.28 10.54
C ASP A 341 20.77 14.81 9.69
N PHE A 342 20.96 15.47 8.55
CA PHE A 342 22.11 15.23 7.68
C PHE A 342 23.34 15.94 8.26
N ILE A 343 24.53 15.46 7.91
CA ILE A 343 25.77 16.13 8.31
C ILE A 343 25.83 17.50 7.65
N ASP A 344 26.25 18.52 8.40
CA ASP A 344 26.33 19.90 7.92
C ASP A 344 27.14 20.04 6.62
N MET A 345 26.53 20.65 5.61
CA MET A 345 27.17 20.96 4.32
C MET A 345 27.31 22.47 4.15
N GLU A 346 28.47 22.93 3.66
CA GLU A 346 28.78 24.36 3.49
C GLU A 346 28.03 24.99 2.31
N THR A 347 27.88 24.25 1.21
CA THR A 347 27.30 24.78 -0.02
C THR A 347 25.81 24.46 -0.15
N GLU A 348 25.04 25.47 -0.58
CA GLU A 348 23.61 25.29 -0.90
C GLU A 348 23.42 24.31 -2.06
N ALA A 349 24.36 24.26 -3.00
CA ALA A 349 24.36 23.31 -4.12
C ALA A 349 24.41 21.85 -3.63
N ALA A 350 25.29 21.53 -2.67
CA ALA A 350 25.36 20.19 -2.08
C ALA A 350 24.07 19.82 -1.33
N ARG A 351 23.52 20.76 -0.54
CA ARG A 351 22.23 20.59 0.15
C ARG A 351 21.07 20.30 -0.82
N GLN A 352 21.05 20.99 -1.96
CA GLN A 352 20.04 20.77 -2.99
C GLN A 352 20.19 19.41 -3.66
N GLN A 353 21.42 18.97 -3.97
CA GLN A 353 21.69 17.67 -4.58
C GLN A 353 21.26 16.50 -3.67
N VAL A 354 21.53 16.58 -2.37
CA VAL A 354 21.07 15.57 -1.39
C VAL A 354 19.55 15.53 -1.32
N LEU A 355 18.90 16.70 -1.35
CA LEU A 355 17.43 16.79 -1.35
C LEU A 355 16.81 16.19 -2.61
N ASP A 356 17.38 16.51 -3.77
CA ASP A 356 16.94 15.97 -5.08
C ASP A 356 17.11 14.45 -5.13
N GLU A 357 18.19 13.93 -4.56
CA GLU A 357 18.42 12.50 -4.45
C GLU A 357 17.38 11.83 -3.54
N LEU A 358 17.10 12.40 -2.37
CA LEU A 358 16.06 11.91 -1.47
C LEU A 358 14.68 11.93 -2.15
N MET A 359 14.35 12.99 -2.88
CA MET A 359 13.11 13.09 -3.68
C MET A 359 13.06 12.03 -4.77
N ARG A 360 14.16 11.79 -5.48
CA ARG A 360 14.25 10.78 -6.54
C ARG A 360 14.05 9.37 -6.00
N GLU A 361 14.66 9.05 -4.86
CA GLU A 361 14.55 7.73 -4.24
C GLU A 361 13.18 7.50 -3.60
N THR A 362 12.60 8.51 -2.93
CA THR A 362 11.24 8.40 -2.34
C THR A 362 10.13 8.33 -3.39
N LYS A 363 10.35 8.78 -4.64
CA LYS A 363 9.41 8.57 -5.75
C LYS A 363 9.21 7.10 -6.12
N LYS A 364 10.17 6.22 -5.80
CA LYS A 364 10.04 4.77 -6.03
C LYS A 364 9.02 4.12 -5.08
N ASP A 365 8.66 4.82 -4.00
CA ASP A 365 7.70 4.34 -3.01
C ASP A 365 6.26 4.35 -3.55
N ARG A 366 5.51 3.28 -3.27
CA ARG A 366 4.07 3.22 -3.54
C ARG A 366 3.29 4.14 -2.60
N THR A 367 3.75 4.33 -1.39
CA THR A 367 3.17 5.23 -0.40
C THR A 367 3.51 6.68 -0.75
N LYS A 368 2.52 7.57 -0.63
CA LYS A 368 2.75 8.99 -0.92
C LYS A 368 3.71 9.56 0.13
N THR A 369 4.86 10.02 -0.35
CA THR A 369 5.86 10.76 0.42
C THR A 369 5.95 12.18 -0.12
N VAL A 370 5.97 13.15 0.77
CA VAL A 370 6.14 14.57 0.46
C VAL A 370 7.37 15.04 1.21
N VAL A 371 8.44 15.32 0.48
CA VAL A 371 9.63 15.97 1.00
C VAL A 371 9.37 17.46 1.01
N VAL A 372 9.44 18.10 2.18
CA VAL A 372 9.15 19.52 2.36
C VAL A 372 10.41 20.34 2.04
N GLY A 373 11.56 19.92 2.56
CA GLY A 373 12.84 20.59 2.35
C GLY A 373 13.60 20.82 3.66
N TRP A 374 14.62 21.68 3.59
CA TRP A 374 15.44 22.07 4.73
C TRP A 374 14.71 23.06 5.64
N THR A 375 14.81 22.84 6.94
CA THR A 375 14.40 23.79 7.98
C THR A 375 15.46 24.87 8.18
N LYS A 376 15.10 25.91 8.94
CA LYS A 376 16.05 26.92 9.41
C LYS A 376 17.12 26.36 10.36
N LEU A 377 16.89 25.18 10.92
CA LEU A 377 17.81 24.52 11.85
C LEU A 377 18.73 23.50 11.14
N GLY A 378 18.69 23.39 9.82
CA GLY A 378 19.52 22.45 9.08
C GLY A 378 18.97 21.02 9.01
N LEU A 379 17.77 20.76 9.51
CA LEU A 379 17.10 19.46 9.39
C LEU A 379 16.29 19.36 8.09
N VAL A 380 16.09 18.17 7.55
CA VAL A 380 15.14 17.93 6.44
C VAL A 380 13.83 17.35 6.95
N GLU A 381 12.72 17.94 6.53
CA GLU A 381 11.37 17.48 6.90
C GLU A 381 10.71 16.75 5.73
N LEU A 382 10.06 15.63 6.05
CA LEU A 382 9.19 14.95 5.11
C LEU A 382 8.00 14.29 5.81
N THR A 383 6.95 14.07 5.04
CA THR A 383 5.78 13.31 5.50
C THR A 383 5.56 12.11 4.60
N ARG A 384 5.36 10.94 5.22
CA ARG A 384 4.97 9.71 4.50
C ARG A 384 3.60 9.28 4.98
N LYS A 385 2.64 9.08 4.06
CA LYS A 385 1.28 8.67 4.42
C LYS A 385 1.32 7.39 5.26
N LYS A 386 0.68 7.37 6.43
CA LYS A 386 0.49 6.14 7.21
C LYS A 386 -0.46 5.23 6.43
N VAL A 387 0.08 4.17 5.84
CA VAL A 387 -0.72 3.09 5.24
C VAL A 387 -0.98 2.12 6.38
N ARG A 388 -2.24 2.02 6.81
CA ARG A 388 -2.64 1.00 7.78
C ARG A 388 -2.94 -0.27 6.99
N ASP A 389 -1.91 -0.88 6.43
CA ASP A 389 -2.06 -2.21 5.86
C ASP A 389 -2.12 -3.20 7.05
N SER A 390 -3.09 -4.12 7.03
CA SER A 390 -3.25 -5.22 7.99
C SER A 390 -2.20 -6.32 7.80
N ILE A 391 -1.22 -6.09 6.92
CA ILE A 391 -0.07 -6.96 6.80
C ILE A 391 0.69 -6.77 8.11
N GLU A 392 0.97 -7.85 8.83
CA GLU A 392 1.78 -7.81 10.03
C GLU A 392 3.08 -7.08 9.67
N SER A 393 3.10 -5.79 9.97
CA SER A 393 4.27 -4.97 9.77
C SER A 393 5.31 -5.62 10.66
N THR A 394 6.42 -6.07 10.10
CA THR A 394 7.57 -6.63 10.85
C THR A 394 8.28 -5.54 11.66
N VAL A 395 7.50 -4.55 12.11
CA VAL A 395 7.88 -3.44 12.95
C VAL A 395 8.04 -4.02 14.34
N PRO A 396 9.24 -3.92 14.93
CA PRO A 396 9.49 -4.38 16.28
C PRO A 396 8.49 -3.76 17.27
N GLU A 397 7.98 -4.57 18.18
CA GLU A 397 7.16 -4.07 19.29
C GLU A 397 8.07 -3.39 20.33
N PRO A 398 7.56 -2.37 21.05
CA PRO A 398 8.28 -1.78 22.17
C PRO A 398 8.67 -2.85 23.18
N CYS A 399 9.90 -2.78 23.70
CA CYS A 399 10.36 -3.72 24.72
C CYS A 399 9.39 -3.75 25.91
N PRO A 400 8.88 -4.92 26.33
CA PRO A 400 7.90 -5.01 27.42
C PRO A 400 8.49 -4.57 28.77
N THR A 401 9.82 -4.60 28.91
CA THR A 401 10.52 -4.23 30.15
C THR A 401 10.68 -2.72 30.30
N CYS A 402 11.13 -2.02 29.25
CA CYS A 402 11.41 -0.58 29.32
C CYS A 402 10.39 0.29 28.60
N GLY A 403 9.38 -0.30 27.96
CA GLY A 403 8.40 0.41 27.13
C GLY A 403 9.03 1.09 25.90
N GLY A 404 10.23 0.67 25.49
CA GLY A 404 11.02 1.32 24.45
C GLY A 404 11.88 2.49 24.92
N SER A 405 11.91 2.83 26.22
CA SER A 405 12.72 3.94 26.75
C SER A 405 14.22 3.65 26.73
N GLY A 406 14.63 2.39 26.93
CA GLY A 406 16.05 1.98 26.92
C GLY A 406 16.89 2.43 28.12
N TRP A 407 16.28 3.04 29.14
CA TRP A 407 16.99 3.53 30.33
C TRP A 407 16.78 2.62 31.54
N VAL A 408 17.84 2.42 32.32
CA VAL A 408 17.81 1.78 33.64
C VAL A 408 18.53 2.69 34.61
N ASN A 409 17.89 3.06 35.71
CA ASN A 409 18.58 3.75 36.80
C ASN A 409 19.45 2.74 37.54
N VAL A 410 20.76 3.03 37.63
CA VAL A 410 21.72 2.23 38.41
C VAL A 410 21.76 2.73 39.84
#